data_AF-A0A3P6T647-F1
#
_entry.id   AF-A0A3P6T647-F1
#
_cell.length_a   1.000
_cell.length_b   1.000
_cell.length_c   1.000
_cell.angle_alpha   90.00
_cell.angle_beta   90.00
_cell.angle_gamma   90.00
#
_symmetry.space_group_name_H-M   'P 1'
#
loop_
_entity.id
_entity.type
_entity.pdbx_description
1 polymer ?
#
loop_
_entity_poly.entity_id
_entity_poly.type
_entity_poly.pdbx_seq_one_letter_code
_entity_poly.pdbx_strand_id
1 'polypeptide(L)'
;MPKEATIIFINNYAFEPELDLHIKNMLADCHVGTRIISTKAYATGTKRVNMRNLGDVEAIMEVTQLKTVKQPTSWTPNDVPYYLHTVTHSKVISTSHLC
;
A
#
# COMPACT_ATOMS: atom_id res chain seq x y z
N MET A 1 -11.83 -24.66 0.75
CA MET A 1 -11.04 -23.51 0.28
C MET A 1 -11.15 -22.39 1.31
N PRO A 2 -10.06 -21.92 1.93
CA PRO A 2 -10.12 -20.76 2.81
C PRO A 2 -10.61 -19.53 2.03
N LYS A 3 -11.37 -18.65 2.68
CA LYS A 3 -11.80 -17.38 2.10
C LYS A 3 -10.72 -16.34 2.36
N GLU A 4 -10.19 -15.76 1.30
CA GLU A 4 -9.15 -14.73 1.37
C GLU A 4 -9.76 -13.34 1.16
N ALA A 5 -9.16 -12.34 1.81
CA ALA A 5 -9.61 -10.96 1.67
C ALA A 5 -9.10 -10.38 0.34
N THR A 6 -10.01 -9.84 -0.48
CA THR A 6 -9.66 -9.17 -1.74
C THR A 6 -9.72 -7.64 -1.62
N ILE A 7 -10.34 -7.13 -0.56
CA ILE A 7 -10.43 -5.70 -0.23
C ILE A 7 -10.18 -5.56 1.27
N ILE A 8 -9.20 -4.72 1.64
CA ILE A 8 -8.81 -4.45 3.02
C ILE A 8 -8.94 -2.94 3.26
N PHE A 9 -9.55 -2.55 4.37
CA PHE A 9 -9.64 -1.16 4.80
C PHE A 9 -8.89 -0.96 6.12
N ILE A 10 -7.98 0.01 6.16
CA ILE A 10 -7.10 0.27 7.30
C ILE A 10 -7.13 1.75 7.64
N ASN A 11 -7.87 2.12 8.68
CA ASN A 11 -7.74 3.45 9.28
C ASN A 11 -6.51 3.48 10.19
N ASN A 12 -5.34 3.58 9.57
CA ASN A 12 -4.07 3.62 10.28
C ASN A 12 -3.71 5.01 10.82
N TYR A 13 -4.57 6.03 10.72
CA TYR A 13 -4.27 7.44 11.04
C TYR A 13 -3.43 7.64 12.30
N ALA A 14 -3.79 6.95 13.39
CA ALA A 14 -3.11 7.04 14.69
C ALA A 14 -2.27 5.81 15.06
N PHE A 15 -2.00 4.90 14.12
CA PHE A 15 -1.18 3.71 14.39
C PHE A 15 0.28 4.09 14.64
N GLU A 16 0.88 3.41 15.62
CA GLU A 16 2.29 3.52 15.94
C GLU A 16 3.17 2.84 14.88
N PRO A 17 4.45 3.26 14.73
CA PRO A 17 5.34 2.74 13.70
C PRO A 17 5.55 1.21 13.75
N GLU A 18 5.58 0.62 14.95
CA GLU A 18 5.76 -0.83 15.11
C GLU A 18 4.56 -1.61 14.57
N LEU A 19 3.35 -1.16 14.88
CA LEU A 19 2.12 -1.74 14.34
C LEU A 19 2.04 -1.56 12.82
N ASP A 20 2.39 -0.37 12.32
CA ASP A 20 2.43 -0.12 10.87
C ASP A 20 3.43 -1.04 10.16
N LEU A 21 4.60 -1.29 10.75
CA LEU A 21 5.60 -2.22 10.20
C LEU A 21 5.09 -3.68 10.20
N HIS A 22 4.45 -4.11 11.28
CA HIS A 22 3.89 -5.46 11.36
C HIS A 22 2.78 -5.67 10.32
N ILE A 23 1.87 -4.71 10.18
CA ILE A 23 0.84 -4.71 9.14
C ILE A 23 1.46 -4.72 7.75
N LYS A 24 2.47 -3.88 7.50
CA LYS A 24 3.16 -3.82 6.21
C LYS A 24 3.71 -5.19 5.79
N ASN A 25 4.25 -5.97 6.72
CA ASN A 25 4.74 -7.32 6.45
C ASN A 25 3.60 -8.29 6.11
N MET A 26 2.48 -8.25 6.84
CA MET A 26 1.30 -9.07 6.51
C MET A 26 0.71 -8.73 5.14
N LEU A 27 0.75 -7.45 4.73
CA LEU A 27 0.27 -7.03 3.42
C LEU A 27 1.15 -7.51 2.26
N ALA A 28 2.42 -7.86 2.53
CA ALA A 28 3.32 -8.39 1.50
C ALA A 28 2.92 -9.80 1.01
N ASP A 29 2.19 -10.54 1.84
CA ASP A 29 1.70 -11.90 1.52
C ASP A 29 0.34 -11.89 0.79
N CYS A 30 -0.23 -10.72 0.53
CA CYS A 30 -1.50 -10.60 -0.18
C CYS A 30 -1.37 -10.99 -1.66
N HIS A 31 -2.37 -11.70 -2.19
CA HIS A 31 -2.40 -12.11 -3.60
C HIS A 31 -2.55 -10.93 -4.56
N VAL A 32 -2.03 -11.11 -5.80
CA VAL A 32 -2.20 -10.17 -6.93
C VAL A 32 -3.66 -9.72 -7.04
N GLY A 33 -3.87 -8.42 -7.22
CA GLY A 33 -5.21 -7.83 -7.37
C GLY A 33 -5.92 -7.52 -6.06
N THR A 34 -5.37 -7.91 -4.91
CA THR A 34 -5.85 -7.44 -3.59
C THR A 34 -5.73 -5.92 -3.53
N ARG A 35 -6.78 -5.28 -3.01
CA ARG A 35 -6.85 -3.82 -2.86
C ARG A 35 -6.85 -3.42 -1.40
N ILE A 36 -5.99 -2.49 -1.03
CA ILE A 36 -5.90 -1.96 0.33
C ILE A 36 -6.19 -0.46 0.32
N ILE A 37 -7.19 -0.05 1.08
CA ILE A 37 -7.54 1.36 1.27
C ILE A 37 -7.06 1.78 2.66
N SER A 38 -6.24 2.82 2.75
CA SER A 38 -5.74 3.30 4.04
C SER A 38 -5.65 4.82 4.14
N THR A 39 -5.61 5.33 5.37
CA THR A 39 -5.51 6.78 5.66
C THR A 39 -4.07 7.30 5.62
N LYS A 40 -3.06 6.42 5.73
CA LYS A 40 -1.64 6.68 5.44
C LYS A 40 -1.12 5.62 4.47
N ALA A 41 -0.31 6.02 3.50
CA ALA A 41 0.27 5.11 2.51
C ALA A 41 1.33 4.16 3.13
N TYR A 42 1.31 2.88 2.75
CA TYR A 42 2.34 1.90 3.14
C TYR A 42 3.52 1.85 2.15
N ALA A 43 3.37 2.44 0.96
CA ALA A 43 4.42 2.63 -0.03
C ALA A 43 4.32 4.04 -0.65
N THR A 44 5.30 4.90 -0.36
CA THR A 44 5.33 6.30 -0.82
C THR A 44 6.10 6.51 -2.13
N GLY A 45 6.70 5.45 -2.68
CA GLY A 45 7.50 5.52 -3.92
C GLY A 45 8.85 6.23 -3.81
N THR A 46 9.22 6.72 -2.61
CA THR A 46 10.48 7.45 -2.38
C THR A 46 11.71 6.55 -2.20
N LYS A 47 11.51 5.27 -1.87
CA LYS A 47 12.61 4.31 -1.78
C LYS A 47 12.86 3.64 -3.13
N ARG A 48 14.11 3.66 -3.56
CA ARG A 48 14.55 2.98 -4.78
C ARG A 48 14.55 1.47 -4.56
N VAL A 49 13.76 0.76 -5.36
CA VAL A 49 13.75 -0.71 -5.39
C VAL A 49 15.12 -1.22 -5.87
N ASN A 50 15.67 -2.21 -5.17
CA ASN A 50 16.91 -2.90 -5.45
C ASN A 50 16.77 -4.39 -5.10
N MET A 51 17.79 -5.20 -5.37
CA MET A 51 17.69 -6.65 -5.20
C MET A 51 17.40 -7.11 -3.75
N ARG A 52 17.63 -6.25 -2.75
CA ARG A 52 17.44 -6.56 -1.32
C ARG A 52 16.02 -6.30 -0.83
N ASN A 53 15.21 -5.53 -1.56
CA ASN A 53 13.85 -5.14 -1.16
C ASN A 53 12.79 -5.48 -2.23
N LEU A 54 13.08 -6.44 -3.10
CA LEU A 54 12.16 -6.91 -4.15
C LEU A 54 10.84 -7.49 -3.61
N GLY A 55 10.84 -8.00 -2.38
CA GLY A 55 9.64 -8.53 -1.70
C GLY A 55 8.88 -7.50 -0.87
N ASP A 56 9.41 -6.28 -0.72
CA ASP A 56 8.73 -5.25 0.06
C ASP A 56 7.51 -4.73 -0.70
N VAL A 57 6.46 -4.32 0.02
CA VAL A 57 5.24 -3.75 -0.58
C VAL A 57 5.48 -2.55 -1.50
N GLU A 58 6.63 -1.89 -1.41
CA GLU A 58 7.03 -0.81 -2.33
C GLU A 58 7.36 -1.30 -3.75
N ALA A 59 7.85 -2.54 -3.86
CA ALA A 59 8.17 -3.19 -5.12
C ALA A 59 6.93 -3.89 -5.72
N ILE A 60 6.01 -4.38 -4.88
CA ILE A 60 4.88 -5.21 -5.32
C ILE A 60 3.52 -4.51 -5.26
N MET A 61 3.47 -3.21 -4.96
CA MET A 61 2.22 -2.45 -4.97
C MET A 61 2.32 -1.18 -5.81
N GLU A 62 1.20 -0.88 -6.45
CA GLU A 62 0.89 0.44 -7.01
C GLU A 62 0.04 1.21 -6.01
N VAL A 63 0.36 2.49 -5.81
CA VAL A 63 -0.33 3.35 -4.85
C VAL A 63 -0.84 4.59 -5.54
N THR A 64 -2.12 4.89 -5.32
CA THR A 64 -2.77 6.11 -5.81
C THR A 64 -3.49 6.80 -4.65
N GLN A 65 -3.36 8.12 -4.55
CA GLN A 65 -4.17 8.89 -3.62
C GLN A 65 -5.58 9.05 -4.18
N LEU A 66 -6.59 8.65 -3.40
CA LEU A 66 -7.99 8.81 -3.74
C LEU A 66 -8.42 10.27 -3.60
N LYS A 67 -9.44 10.66 -4.38
CA LYS A 67 -10.02 12.00 -4.29
C LYS A 67 -10.58 12.23 -2.88
N THR A 68 -10.13 13.29 -2.24
CA THR A 68 -10.61 13.70 -0.92
C THR A 68 -12.12 13.97 -0.98
N VAL A 69 -12.85 13.42 0.00
CA VAL A 69 -14.27 13.69 0.19
C VAL A 69 -14.38 14.83 1.19
N LYS A 70 -15.28 15.79 0.92
CA LYS A 70 -15.57 16.87 1.88
C LYS A 70 -16.17 16.26 3.15
N GLN A 71 -15.73 16.70 4.33
CA GLN A 71 -16.16 16.18 5.63
C GLN A 71 -15.85 14.68 5.80
N PRO A 72 -14.57 14.26 5.72
CA PRO A 72 -14.22 12.93 6.17
C PRO A 72 -14.64 12.84 7.66
N THR A 73 -15.25 11.74 8.08
CA THR A 73 -15.65 11.47 9.48
C THR A 73 -14.44 11.33 10.41
N SER A 74 -13.54 12.31 10.44
CA SER A 74 -12.42 12.42 11.37
C SER A 74 -12.82 13.33 12.52
N TRP A 75 -12.36 12.98 13.72
CA TRP A 75 -12.39 13.85 14.90
C TRP A 75 -11.43 15.05 14.76
N THR A 76 -10.63 15.06 13.69
CA THR A 76 -9.68 16.12 13.36
C THR A 76 -10.31 17.14 12.43
N PRO A 77 -9.94 18.42 12.53
CA PRO A 77 -10.43 19.47 11.64
C PRO A 77 -9.83 19.41 10.22
N ASN A 78 -8.89 18.48 9.98
CA ASN A 78 -8.15 18.37 8.74
C ASN A 78 -8.78 17.34 7.81
N ASP A 79 -8.73 17.61 6.51
CA ASP A 79 -9.04 16.60 5.51
C ASP A 79 -8.02 15.46 5.59
N VAL A 80 -8.50 14.24 5.86
CA VAL A 80 -7.68 13.03 5.88
C VAL A 80 -7.71 12.38 4.50
N PRO A 81 -6.57 12.27 3.79
CA PRO A 81 -6.51 11.60 2.50
C PRO A 81 -6.68 10.09 2.67
N TYR A 82 -7.17 9.44 1.62
CA TYR A 82 -7.19 8.00 1.50
C TYR A 82 -6.28 7.56 0.35
N TYR A 83 -5.65 6.41 0.50
CA TYR A 83 -4.74 5.82 -0.46
C TYR A 83 -5.24 4.44 -0.86
N LEU A 84 -5.31 4.19 -2.17
CA LEU A 84 -5.58 2.88 -2.74
C LEU A 84 -4.26 2.23 -3.13
N HIS A 85 -3.99 1.07 -2.55
CA HIS A 85 -2.89 0.18 -2.90
C HIS A 85 -3.48 -0.98 -3.68
N THR A 86 -2.87 -1.34 -4.80
CA THR A 86 -3.20 -2.54 -5.56
C THR A 86 -1.96 -3.42 -5.64
N VAL A 87 -2.09 -4.68 -5.22
CA VAL A 87 -0.98 -5.64 -5.31
C VAL A 87 -0.74 -5.99 -6.78
N THR A 88 0.45 -5.63 -7.26
CA THR A 88 0.96 -5.96 -8.59
C THR A 88 2.31 -6.66 -8.43
N HIS A 89 2.41 -7.95 -8.75
CA HIS A 89 3.68 -8.69 -8.70
C HIS A 89 4.68 -8.26 -9.81
N SER A 90 4.60 -7.02 -10.30
CA SER A 90 5.24 -6.59 -11.54
C SER A 90 5.80 -5.17 -11.43
N LYS A 91 6.80 -4.98 -10.57
CA LYS A 91 7.92 -4.08 -10.89
C LYS A 91 9.21 -4.88 -11.04
N VAL A 92 9.14 -5.98 -11.80
CA VAL A 92 10.38 -6.56 -12.32
C VAL A 92 10.94 -5.53 -13.29
N ILE A 93 12.12 -5.02 -12.96
CA ILE A 93 12.89 -4.01 -13.68
C ILE A 93 12.71 -4.20 -15.19
N SER A 94 12.15 -3.20 -15.88
CA SER A 94 12.32 -3.10 -17.33
C SER A 94 13.80 -2.88 -17.57
N THR A 95 14.54 -3.97 -17.75
CA THR A 95 15.92 -3.94 -18.20
C THR A 95 15.86 -3.56 -19.67
N SER A 96 15.85 -2.27 -19.95
CA SER A 96 15.96 -1.72 -21.30
C SER A 96 17.39 -1.89 -21.83
N HIS A 97 17.87 -3.13 -21.96
CA HIS A 97 19.07 -3.49 -22.74
C HIS A 97 18.80 -4.83 -23.43
N LEU A 98 18.48 -4.77 -24.73
CA LEU A 98 18.93 -5.66 -25.81
C LEU A 98 18.06 -5.43 -27.05
N CYS A 99 18.47 -4.46 -27.86
CA CYS A 99 18.56 -4.50 -29.33
C CYS A 99 19.41 -3.31 -29.76
#